data_AF-A0A947EW11-F1
#
_entry.id   AF-A0A947EW11-F1
#
_cell.length_a   1.000
_cell.length_b   1.000
_cell.length_c   1.000
_cell.angle_alpha   90.00
_cell.angle_beta   90.00
_cell.angle_gamma   90.00
#
_symmetry.space_group_name_H-M   'P 1'
#
loop_
_entity.id
_entity.type
_entity.pdbx_description
1 polymer ?
#
loop_
_entity_poly.entity_id
_entity_poly.type
_entity_poly.pdbx_seq_one_letter_code
_entity_poly.pdbx_strand_id
1 'polypeptide(L)'
;MRKKLFRGFLIILFAIPLIMWISWLLTPNTKLVVAIVDKTVLTPKGQEHISLNWVLNNNKYTKTSKEGYDVSQDYFGFFPKEDEKFKLKGLERFSFSKLKQLSHDADLAYFTDTYGIYNNEWFNKGDINERSGILYGGLSDKDIALLNLMKDEGKLIITEFNTIGSPTARENRIKFEELFKLRWSGWTARFFNNLDIRSNKEIPRWLIRNYKNAHKGEWPFKKAG
;
A
#
# COMPACT_ATOMS: atom_id res chain seq x y z
N MET A 1 -15.42 45.44 -32.69
CA MET A 1 -16.04 44.13 -32.38
C MET A 1 -15.03 43.02 -32.07
N ARG A 2 -14.08 42.71 -32.97
CA ARG A 2 -13.05 41.66 -32.78
C ARG A 2 -12.26 41.71 -31.45
N LYS A 3 -11.82 42.89 -31.00
CA LYS A 3 -11.08 43.04 -29.72
C LYS A 3 -11.91 42.72 -28.48
N LYS A 4 -13.24 42.98 -28.51
CA LYS A 4 -14.15 42.65 -27.40
C LYS A 4 -14.42 41.13 -27.35
N LEU A 5 -14.60 40.51 -28.52
CA LEU A 5 -14.74 39.05 -28.65
C LEU A 5 -13.48 38.31 -28.16
N PHE A 6 -12.29 38.77 -28.54
CA PHE A 6 -11.03 38.19 -28.09
C PHE A 6 -10.83 38.30 -26.57
N ARG A 7 -11.18 39.45 -25.96
CA ARG A 7 -11.16 39.62 -24.50
C ARG A 7 -12.15 38.67 -23.80
N GLY A 8 -13.35 38.51 -24.35
CA GLY A 8 -14.34 37.55 -23.83
C GLY A 8 -13.84 36.11 -23.87
N PHE A 9 -13.23 35.70 -24.99
CA PHE A 9 -12.61 34.37 -25.13
C PHE A 9 -11.51 34.13 -24.09
N LEU A 10 -10.61 35.08 -23.89
CA LEU A 10 -9.55 34.97 -22.88
C LEU A 10 -10.14 34.85 -21.45
N ILE A 11 -11.17 35.63 -21.12
CA ILE A 11 -11.84 35.54 -19.81
C ILE A 11 -12.40 34.14 -19.59
N ILE A 12 -13.08 33.56 -20.58
CA ILE A 12 -13.62 32.19 -20.49
C ILE A 12 -12.49 31.19 -20.33
N LEU A 13 -11.44 31.30 -21.14
CA LEU A 13 -10.29 30.40 -21.09
C LEU A 13 -9.63 30.38 -19.71
N PHE A 14 -9.42 31.55 -19.10
CA PHE A 14 -8.86 31.65 -17.75
C PHE A 14 -9.86 31.28 -16.65
N ALA A 15 -11.17 31.31 -16.91
CA ALA A 15 -12.19 30.88 -15.97
C ALA A 15 -12.38 29.35 -15.95
N ILE A 16 -11.93 28.61 -16.97
CA ILE A 16 -12.10 27.14 -17.05
C ILE A 16 -11.59 26.42 -15.79
N PRO A 17 -10.36 26.67 -15.28
CA PRO A 17 -9.87 25.98 -14.08
C PRO A 17 -10.74 26.25 -12.84
N LEU A 18 -11.24 27.48 -12.70
CA LEU A 18 -12.13 27.86 -11.60
C LEU A 18 -13.49 27.16 -11.72
N ILE A 19 -14.06 27.12 -12.93
CA ILE A 19 -15.33 26.42 -13.19
C ILE A 19 -15.18 24.92 -12.92
N MET A 20 -14.09 24.29 -13.39
CA MET A 20 -13.82 22.88 -13.13
C MET A 20 -13.68 22.60 -11.64
N TRP A 21 -13.00 23.47 -10.88
CA TRP A 21 -12.87 23.34 -9.44
C TRP A 21 -14.20 23.49 -8.70
N ILE A 22 -15.04 24.47 -9.10
CA ILE A 22 -16.39 24.65 -8.53
C ILE A 22 -17.28 23.44 -8.86
N SER A 23 -17.25 22.96 -10.11
CA SER A 23 -17.99 21.76 -10.51
C SER A 23 -17.56 20.54 -9.70
N TRP A 24 -16.26 20.38 -9.46
CA TRP A 24 -15.75 19.33 -8.59
C TRP A 24 -16.21 19.51 -7.14
N LEU A 25 -16.21 20.74 -6.60
CA LEU A 25 -16.65 21.02 -5.23
C LEU A 25 -18.14 20.68 -5.02
N LEU A 26 -18.97 20.92 -6.04
CA LEU A 26 -20.41 20.66 -6.03
C LEU A 26 -20.79 19.22 -6.40
N THR A 27 -19.82 18.40 -6.82
CA THR A 27 -20.07 16.99 -7.16
C THR A 27 -20.49 16.23 -5.89
N PRO A 28 -21.64 15.52 -5.89
CA PRO A 28 -22.12 14.81 -4.72
C PRO A 28 -21.19 13.65 -4.34
N ASN A 29 -21.11 13.38 -3.04
CA ASN A 29 -20.37 12.23 -2.53
C ASN A 29 -21.11 10.92 -2.86
N THR A 30 -20.34 9.91 -3.26
CA THR A 30 -20.82 8.55 -3.46
C THR A 30 -20.28 7.67 -2.34
N LYS A 31 -21.16 7.01 -1.60
CA LYS A 31 -20.72 6.06 -0.56
C LYS A 31 -20.03 4.87 -1.24
N LEU A 32 -18.80 4.61 -0.85
CA LEU A 32 -18.01 3.44 -1.24
C LEU A 32 -17.08 3.12 -0.07
N VAL A 33 -17.39 2.05 0.67
CA VAL A 33 -16.67 1.64 1.88
C VAL A 33 -15.54 0.68 1.50
N VAL A 34 -14.31 1.08 1.77
CA VAL A 34 -13.11 0.33 1.41
C VAL A 34 -12.44 -0.18 2.67
N ALA A 35 -12.28 -1.49 2.77
CA ALA A 35 -11.42 -2.12 3.77
C ALA A 35 -9.96 -2.05 3.30
N ILE A 36 -9.25 -0.99 3.69
CA ILE A 36 -7.82 -0.79 3.38
C ILE A 36 -6.99 -1.52 4.43
N VAL A 37 -6.09 -2.41 4.01
CA VAL A 37 -5.14 -3.13 4.87
C VAL A 37 -3.73 -2.77 4.44
N ASP A 38 -2.97 -2.15 5.36
CA ASP A 38 -1.58 -1.74 5.16
C ASP A 38 -0.78 -1.95 6.44
N LYS A 39 0.24 -2.81 6.35
CA LYS A 39 1.07 -3.22 7.50
C LYS A 39 2.46 -2.61 7.50
N THR A 40 2.75 -1.68 6.60
CA THR A 40 4.08 -1.09 6.36
C THR A 40 4.20 0.37 6.77
N VAL A 41 3.13 0.98 7.28
CA VAL A 41 3.08 2.42 7.58
C VAL A 41 4.10 2.84 8.66
N LEU A 42 5.22 3.41 8.23
CA LEU A 42 6.26 3.96 9.13
C LEU A 42 5.98 5.41 9.56
N THR A 43 5.19 6.16 8.79
CA THR A 43 4.86 7.56 9.10
C THR A 43 3.37 7.83 8.88
N PRO A 44 2.77 8.85 9.55
CA PRO A 44 1.37 9.22 9.34
C PRO A 44 1.00 9.61 7.89
N LYS A 45 1.99 9.77 7.01
CA LYS A 45 1.77 10.04 5.59
C LYS A 45 1.25 8.84 4.81
N GLY A 46 1.32 7.61 5.35
CA GLY A 46 0.73 6.41 4.76
C GLY A 46 1.16 6.19 3.30
N GLN A 47 2.47 6.16 3.05
CA GLN A 47 3.05 6.25 1.71
C GLN A 47 2.49 5.22 0.73
N GLU A 48 2.23 3.99 1.17
CA GLU A 48 1.79 2.92 0.26
C GLU A 48 0.33 3.11 -0.20
N HIS A 49 -0.56 3.59 0.69
CA HIS A 49 -1.99 3.76 0.38
C HIS A 49 -2.42 5.22 0.10
N ILE A 50 -1.52 6.20 0.18
CA ILE A 50 -1.84 7.62 -0.09
C ILE A 50 -2.43 7.83 -1.49
N SER A 51 -1.94 7.07 -2.47
CA SER A 51 -2.39 7.14 -3.86
C SER A 51 -3.85 6.70 -3.99
N LEU A 52 -4.24 5.59 -3.33
CA LEU A 52 -5.62 5.15 -3.29
C LEU A 52 -6.50 6.20 -2.61
N ASN A 53 -6.11 6.70 -1.44
CA ASN A 53 -6.91 7.70 -0.72
C ASN A 53 -7.10 8.98 -1.54
N TRP A 54 -6.08 9.40 -2.29
CA TRP A 54 -6.21 10.51 -3.23
C TRP A 54 -7.25 10.20 -4.31
N VAL A 55 -7.20 9.03 -4.94
CA VAL A 55 -8.19 8.60 -5.95
C VAL A 55 -9.60 8.57 -5.36
N LEU A 56 -9.77 7.99 -4.16
CA LEU A 56 -11.06 7.90 -3.48
C LEU A 56 -11.64 9.29 -3.23
N ASN A 57 -10.86 10.17 -2.60
CA ASN A 57 -11.33 11.52 -2.28
C ASN A 57 -11.53 12.40 -3.51
N ASN A 58 -10.65 12.28 -4.52
CA ASN A 58 -10.77 13.03 -5.77
C ASN A 58 -12.04 12.64 -6.53
N ASN A 59 -12.42 11.36 -6.51
CA ASN A 59 -13.66 10.86 -7.11
C ASN A 59 -14.89 10.98 -6.20
N LYS A 60 -14.78 11.69 -5.07
CA LYS A 60 -15.86 11.89 -4.10
C LYS A 60 -16.41 10.59 -3.50
N TYR A 61 -15.57 9.56 -3.38
CA TYR A 61 -15.89 8.34 -2.65
C TYR A 61 -15.71 8.53 -1.15
N THR A 62 -16.71 8.11 -0.37
CA THR A 62 -16.76 8.36 1.08
C THR A 62 -17.11 7.11 1.87
N LYS A 63 -16.57 7.01 3.10
CA LYS A 63 -16.85 5.92 4.06
C LYS A 63 -18.27 6.01 4.61
N THR A 64 -18.74 7.24 4.82
CA THR A 64 -20.10 7.57 5.26
C THR A 64 -20.72 8.53 4.25
N SER A 65 -21.95 8.99 4.48
CA SER A 65 -22.57 10.00 3.60
C SER A 65 -21.82 11.35 3.57
N LYS A 66 -20.90 11.60 4.50
CA LYS A 66 -20.22 12.89 4.66
C LYS A 66 -18.70 12.81 4.76
N GLU A 67 -18.14 11.69 5.22
CA GLU A 67 -16.71 11.60 5.55
C GLU A 67 -15.91 10.90 4.46
N GLY A 68 -14.93 11.63 3.89
CA GLY A 68 -13.91 11.07 3.01
C GLY A 68 -12.88 10.21 3.76
N TYR A 69 -11.88 9.75 3.02
CA TYR A 69 -10.79 8.91 3.53
C TYR A 69 -9.62 9.74 4.06
N ASP A 70 -9.21 9.46 5.29
CA ASP A 70 -8.03 9.99 5.97
C ASP A 70 -6.92 8.93 5.93
N VAL A 71 -5.84 9.26 5.25
CA VAL A 71 -4.62 8.44 5.11
C VAL A 71 -4.04 8.03 6.46
N SER A 72 -4.12 8.88 7.48
CA SER A 72 -3.53 8.58 8.77
C SER A 72 -4.39 7.66 9.65
N GLN A 73 -5.68 7.48 9.32
CA GLN A 73 -6.66 6.79 10.18
C GLN A 73 -7.35 5.59 9.55
N ASP A 74 -7.62 5.63 8.24
CA ASP A 74 -8.58 4.74 7.58
C ASP A 74 -7.92 3.53 6.92
N TYR A 75 -7.18 2.77 7.72
CA TYR A 75 -6.61 1.49 7.31
C TYR A 75 -6.48 0.54 8.51
N PHE A 76 -6.30 -0.74 8.22
CA PHE A 76 -5.99 -1.77 9.21
C PHE A 76 -4.50 -2.13 9.13
N GLY A 77 -3.78 -1.93 10.22
CA GLY A 77 -2.39 -2.36 10.35
C GLY A 77 -1.62 -1.61 11.42
N PHE A 78 -0.44 -1.07 11.08
CA PHE A 78 0.48 -0.45 12.04
C PHE A 78 0.32 1.07 12.09
N PHE A 79 0.10 1.64 13.28
CA PHE A 79 -0.06 3.08 13.45
C PHE A 79 1.14 3.66 14.22
N PRO A 80 2.04 4.39 13.54
CA PRO A 80 3.21 4.98 14.18
C PRO A 80 2.80 6.10 15.15
N LYS A 81 3.53 6.22 16.26
CA LYS A 81 3.44 7.30 17.24
C LYS A 81 4.84 7.85 17.54
N GLU A 82 4.87 8.95 18.26
CA GLU A 82 6.11 9.56 18.74
C GLU A 82 6.85 8.64 19.72
N ASP A 83 8.15 8.89 19.92
CA ASP A 83 9.04 8.15 20.83
C ASP A 83 9.09 6.63 20.57
N GLU A 84 9.13 6.21 19.30
CA GLU A 84 9.17 4.78 18.91
C GLU A 84 7.97 3.96 19.42
N LYS A 85 6.87 4.62 19.82
CA LYS A 85 5.63 3.97 20.21
C LYS A 85 4.76 3.71 19.00
N PHE A 86 3.90 2.69 19.08
CA PHE A 86 2.97 2.39 18.00
C PHE A 86 1.68 1.76 18.54
N LYS A 87 0.66 1.74 17.69
CA LYS A 87 -0.60 1.05 17.94
C LYS A 87 -0.88 0.09 16.80
N LEU A 88 -1.06 -1.18 17.11
CA LEU A 88 -1.49 -2.17 16.12
C LEU A 88 -3.01 -2.14 16.01
N LYS A 89 -3.55 -1.69 14.89
CA LYS A 89 -4.98 -1.78 14.53
C LYS A 89 -5.23 -2.71 13.34
N GLY A 90 -4.40 -3.73 13.14
CA GLY A 90 -4.62 -4.74 12.10
C GLY A 90 -5.80 -5.67 12.37
N LEU A 91 -6.15 -6.51 11.41
CA LEU A 91 -7.30 -7.42 11.48
C LEU A 91 -7.12 -8.54 12.50
N GLU A 92 -5.91 -8.77 13.02
CA GLU A 92 -5.59 -9.80 14.04
C GLU A 92 -6.41 -9.62 15.32
N ARG A 93 -6.85 -8.40 15.61
CA ARG A 93 -7.69 -8.05 16.77
C ARG A 93 -9.17 -8.39 16.57
N PHE A 94 -9.60 -8.82 15.38
CA PHE A 94 -11.01 -9.07 15.06
C PHE A 94 -11.41 -10.50 15.42
N SER A 95 -12.58 -10.64 16.05
CA SER A 95 -13.28 -11.93 16.09
C SER A 95 -13.79 -12.28 14.68
N PHE A 96 -14.11 -13.55 14.46
CA PHE A 96 -14.71 -13.96 13.19
C PHE A 96 -16.02 -13.21 12.88
N SER A 97 -16.86 -12.98 13.90
CA SER A 97 -18.08 -12.19 13.76
C SER A 97 -17.83 -10.76 13.28
N LYS A 98 -16.78 -10.09 13.78
CA LYS A 98 -16.38 -8.76 13.32
C LYS A 98 -15.83 -8.77 11.90
N LEU A 99 -15.09 -9.81 11.51
CA LEU A 99 -14.64 -9.95 10.12
C LEU A 99 -15.83 -10.15 9.17
N LYS A 100 -16.82 -10.96 9.56
CA LYS A 100 -18.05 -11.14 8.78
C LYS A 100 -18.88 -9.86 8.68
N GLN A 101 -18.92 -9.08 9.76
CA GLN A 101 -19.54 -7.75 9.70
C GLN A 101 -18.77 -6.83 8.75
N LEU A 102 -17.44 -6.79 8.86
CA LEU A 102 -16.61 -5.99 7.96
C LEU A 102 -16.79 -6.41 6.49
N SER A 103 -16.88 -7.73 6.22
CA SER A 103 -17.10 -8.21 4.86
C SER A 103 -18.43 -7.72 4.32
N HIS A 104 -19.50 -7.74 5.13
CA HIS A 104 -20.82 -7.25 4.77
C HIS A 104 -20.84 -5.72 4.55
N ASP A 105 -20.17 -4.96 5.42
CA ASP A 105 -20.23 -3.50 5.43
C ASP A 105 -19.31 -2.84 4.38
N ALA A 106 -18.20 -3.50 4.03
CA ALA A 106 -17.28 -3.01 3.00
C ALA A 106 -17.80 -3.36 1.60
N ASP A 107 -17.63 -2.43 0.64
CA ASP A 107 -17.93 -2.63 -0.77
C ASP A 107 -16.75 -3.27 -1.52
N LEU A 108 -15.52 -2.99 -1.06
CA LEU A 108 -14.29 -3.58 -1.59
C LEU A 108 -13.21 -3.71 -0.52
N ALA A 109 -12.26 -4.63 -0.75
CA ALA A 109 -11.05 -4.77 0.07
C ALA A 109 -9.80 -4.43 -0.74
N TYR A 110 -8.91 -3.63 -0.15
CA TYR A 110 -7.63 -3.24 -0.73
C TYR A 110 -6.49 -3.63 0.21
N PHE A 111 -5.64 -4.55 -0.22
CA PHE A 111 -4.45 -4.96 0.53
C PHE A 111 -3.22 -4.35 -0.13
N THR A 112 -2.66 -3.33 0.52
CA THR A 112 -1.59 -2.47 0.03
C THR A 112 -0.47 -2.43 1.05
N ASP A 113 0.58 -3.08 0.61
CA ASP A 113 1.69 -3.70 1.33
C ASP A 113 1.42 -4.42 2.68
N THR A 114 1.72 -5.73 2.69
CA THR A 114 1.84 -6.55 3.92
C THR A 114 3.27 -6.98 4.21
N TYR A 115 4.29 -6.36 3.61
CA TYR A 115 5.71 -6.61 3.86
C TYR A 115 6.09 -6.36 5.33
N GLY A 116 5.33 -5.53 6.01
CA GLY A 116 5.53 -5.25 7.42
C GLY A 116 6.59 -4.21 7.72
N ILE A 117 6.89 -4.12 9.01
CA ILE A 117 7.85 -3.20 9.60
C ILE A 117 8.90 -4.04 10.31
N TYR A 118 10.16 -3.72 10.05
CA TYR A 118 11.31 -4.40 10.64
C TYR A 118 11.90 -3.59 11.80
N ASN A 119 12.57 -4.27 12.74
CA ASN A 119 13.10 -3.63 13.95
C ASN A 119 14.14 -2.54 13.66
N ASN A 120 15.00 -2.75 12.66
CA ASN A 120 15.99 -1.74 12.24
C ASN A 120 15.34 -0.49 11.62
N GLU A 121 14.25 -0.66 10.88
CA GLU A 121 13.48 0.44 10.28
C GLU A 121 12.75 1.25 11.35
N TRP A 122 12.12 0.57 12.32
CA TRP A 122 11.32 1.23 13.35
C TRP A 122 12.17 1.91 14.44
N PHE A 123 13.13 1.18 15.01
CA PHE A 123 13.96 1.68 16.11
C PHE A 123 15.21 2.45 15.61
N ASN A 124 15.38 2.59 14.29
CA ASN A 124 16.56 3.20 13.67
C ASN A 124 17.90 2.64 14.20
N LYS A 125 17.93 1.34 14.53
CA LYS A 125 19.12 0.65 15.05
C LYS A 125 19.77 -0.17 13.95
N GLY A 126 21.03 0.16 13.63
CA GLY A 126 21.82 -0.55 12.64
C GLY A 126 21.62 -0.05 11.20
N ASP A 127 21.94 -0.89 10.22
CA ASP A 127 21.75 -0.57 8.80
C ASP A 127 20.30 -0.90 8.39
N ILE A 128 19.54 0.11 7.97
CA ILE A 128 18.15 -0.06 7.49
C ILE A 128 18.06 -0.91 6.21
N ASN A 129 19.15 -1.01 5.44
CA ASN A 129 19.20 -1.82 4.21
C ASN A 129 19.58 -3.28 4.47
N GLU A 130 19.76 -3.66 5.73
CA GLU A 130 20.01 -5.04 6.15
C GLU A 130 18.73 -5.74 6.62
N ARG A 131 18.76 -7.07 6.62
CA ARG A 131 17.68 -7.86 7.22
C ARG A 131 17.75 -7.72 8.74
N SER A 132 16.60 -7.45 9.37
CA SER A 132 16.44 -7.54 10.82
C SER A 132 15.24 -8.42 11.18
N GLY A 133 14.97 -8.60 12.47
CA GLY A 133 13.75 -9.28 12.91
C GLY A 133 12.52 -8.44 12.57
N ILE A 134 11.46 -9.09 12.11
CA ILE A 134 10.17 -8.44 11.86
C ILE A 134 9.51 -7.99 13.18
N LEU A 135 8.96 -6.78 13.19
CA LEU A 135 8.15 -6.25 14.28
C LEU A 135 6.65 -6.57 14.07
N TYR A 136 6.14 -6.32 12.86
CA TYR A 136 4.75 -6.56 12.49
C TYR A 136 4.63 -6.70 10.98
N GLY A 137 3.82 -7.62 10.46
CA GLY A 137 3.60 -7.75 9.02
C GLY A 137 3.21 -9.16 8.59
N GLY A 138 3.10 -9.33 7.28
CA GLY A 138 2.66 -10.55 6.61
C GLY A 138 1.14 -10.72 6.67
N LEU A 139 0.60 -11.51 5.76
CA LEU A 139 -0.78 -11.98 5.87
C LEU A 139 -0.93 -12.87 7.10
N SER A 140 -1.88 -12.51 7.95
CA SER A 140 -2.36 -13.28 9.10
C SER A 140 -3.53 -14.19 8.68
N ASP A 141 -3.91 -15.13 9.55
CA ASP A 141 -5.12 -15.93 9.33
C ASP A 141 -6.39 -15.07 9.26
N LYS A 142 -6.43 -13.92 9.95
CA LYS A 142 -7.56 -12.99 9.91
C LYS A 142 -7.67 -12.26 8.57
N ASP A 143 -6.53 -11.96 7.94
CA ASP A 143 -6.51 -11.39 6.59
C ASP A 143 -7.04 -12.37 5.56
N ILE A 144 -6.57 -13.63 5.60
CA ILE A 144 -7.08 -14.70 4.74
C ILE A 144 -8.58 -14.93 4.96
N ALA A 145 -9.03 -14.91 6.22
CA ALA A 145 -10.45 -15.05 6.55
C ALA A 145 -11.30 -13.92 5.95
N LEU A 146 -10.83 -12.65 6.04
CA LEU A 146 -11.53 -11.53 5.40
C LEU A 146 -11.56 -11.68 3.88
N LEU A 147 -10.42 -12.02 3.25
CA LEU A 147 -10.33 -12.23 1.81
C LEU A 147 -11.30 -13.32 1.34
N ASN A 148 -11.42 -14.42 2.09
CA ASN A 148 -12.38 -15.47 1.78
C ASN A 148 -13.83 -14.98 1.92
N LEU A 149 -14.16 -14.27 3.01
CA LEU A 149 -15.50 -13.70 3.21
C LEU A 149 -15.88 -12.69 2.12
N MET A 150 -14.98 -11.79 1.74
CA MET A 150 -15.19 -10.84 0.65
C MET A 150 -15.43 -11.55 -0.68
N LYS A 151 -14.68 -12.63 -0.94
CA LYS A 151 -14.85 -13.44 -2.15
C LYS A 151 -16.18 -14.20 -2.15
N ASP A 152 -16.57 -14.78 -1.01
CA ASP A 152 -17.85 -15.49 -0.85
C ASP A 152 -19.05 -14.55 -1.06
N GLU A 153 -18.92 -13.28 -0.65
CA GLU A 153 -19.91 -12.22 -0.92
C GLU A 153 -19.85 -11.66 -2.36
N GLY A 154 -18.91 -12.11 -3.19
CA GLY A 154 -18.76 -11.63 -4.57
C GLY A 154 -18.24 -10.20 -4.68
N LYS A 155 -17.51 -9.71 -3.66
CA LYS A 155 -17.02 -8.33 -3.59
C LYS A 155 -15.65 -8.18 -4.23
N LEU A 156 -15.35 -6.94 -4.65
CA LEU A 156 -14.07 -6.61 -5.27
C LEU A 156 -12.94 -6.73 -4.25
N ILE A 157 -11.89 -7.44 -4.64
CA ILE A 157 -10.65 -7.58 -3.88
C ILE A 157 -9.51 -7.11 -4.79
N ILE A 158 -8.70 -6.19 -4.30
CA ILE A 158 -7.48 -5.72 -4.95
C ILE A 158 -6.32 -5.97 -3.99
N THR A 159 -5.26 -6.61 -4.49
CA THR A 159 -4.08 -6.99 -3.70
C THR A 159 -2.81 -6.68 -4.48
N GLU A 160 -1.78 -6.18 -3.80
CA GLU A 160 -0.46 -6.00 -4.40
C GLU A 160 0.38 -7.30 -4.36
N PHE A 161 1.32 -7.44 -5.29
CA PHE A 161 2.12 -8.65 -5.47
C PHE A 161 2.97 -9.04 -4.23
N ASN A 162 3.41 -8.03 -3.46
CA ASN A 162 4.17 -8.15 -2.21
C ASN A 162 3.37 -8.81 -1.07
N THR A 163 2.04 -8.85 -1.17
CA THR A 163 1.15 -9.33 -0.09
C THR A 163 1.41 -10.81 0.28
N ILE A 164 1.78 -11.63 -0.69
CA ILE A 164 2.16 -13.05 -0.48
C ILE A 164 3.67 -13.27 -0.35
N GLY A 165 4.44 -12.18 -0.38
CA GLY A 165 5.89 -12.14 -0.19
C GLY A 165 6.31 -12.38 1.25
N SER A 166 7.62 -12.55 1.48
CA SER A 166 8.16 -12.45 2.84
C SER A 166 7.72 -11.11 3.43
N PRO A 167 7.15 -11.07 4.64
CA PRO A 167 7.26 -12.02 5.76
C PRO A 167 6.05 -12.96 5.91
N THR A 168 5.12 -12.99 4.95
CA THR A 168 3.94 -13.86 5.01
C THR A 168 4.33 -15.32 5.21
N ALA A 169 3.72 -15.95 6.23
CA ALA A 169 3.96 -17.35 6.54
C ALA A 169 3.59 -18.24 5.34
N ARG A 170 4.38 -19.31 5.13
CA ARG A 170 4.18 -20.23 3.99
C ARG A 170 2.75 -20.78 3.92
N GLU A 171 2.16 -21.10 5.07
CA GLU A 171 0.79 -21.59 5.16
C GLU A 171 -0.23 -20.57 4.65
N ASN A 172 -0.12 -19.30 5.05
CA ASN A 172 -1.03 -18.24 4.61
C ASN A 172 -0.84 -17.90 3.14
N ARG A 173 0.40 -17.95 2.63
CA ARG A 173 0.66 -17.85 1.19
C ARG A 173 -0.05 -18.97 0.43
N ILE A 174 0.05 -20.22 0.86
CA ILE A 174 -0.63 -21.36 0.20
C ILE A 174 -2.14 -21.15 0.20
N LYS A 175 -2.73 -20.75 1.34
CA LYS A 175 -4.17 -20.44 1.41
C LYS A 175 -4.56 -19.33 0.43
N PHE A 176 -3.75 -18.28 0.31
CA PHE A 176 -3.99 -17.20 -0.65
C PHE A 176 -3.90 -17.69 -2.11
N GLU A 177 -2.84 -18.44 -2.44
CA GLU A 177 -2.63 -19.06 -3.76
C GLU A 177 -3.83 -19.94 -4.16
N GLU A 178 -4.32 -20.76 -3.23
CA GLU A 178 -5.49 -21.61 -3.42
C GLU A 178 -6.80 -20.82 -3.55
N LEU A 179 -6.95 -19.74 -2.79
CA LEU A 179 -8.13 -18.88 -2.78
C LEU A 179 -8.30 -18.15 -4.12
N PHE A 180 -7.21 -17.61 -4.66
CA PHE A 180 -7.18 -16.81 -5.89
C PHE A 180 -6.72 -17.58 -7.13
N LYS A 181 -6.47 -18.89 -7.00
CA LYS A 181 -6.06 -19.78 -8.11
C LYS A 181 -4.83 -19.27 -8.85
N LEU A 182 -3.83 -18.85 -8.09
CA LEU A 182 -2.53 -18.41 -8.59
C LEU A 182 -1.40 -19.19 -7.91
N ARG A 183 -0.20 -19.11 -8.48
CA ARG A 183 1.00 -19.73 -7.91
C ARG A 183 2.17 -18.76 -8.01
N TRP A 184 2.80 -18.45 -6.88
CA TRP A 184 3.99 -17.62 -6.86
C TRP A 184 5.24 -18.50 -7.02
N SER A 185 6.09 -18.16 -7.97
CA SER A 185 7.36 -18.85 -8.21
C SER A 185 8.43 -18.54 -7.16
N GLY A 186 8.18 -17.55 -6.29
CA GLY A 186 9.17 -17.01 -5.35
C GLY A 186 10.12 -15.99 -5.98
N TRP A 187 9.99 -15.69 -7.27
CA TRP A 187 10.81 -14.68 -7.93
C TRP A 187 10.35 -13.27 -7.57
N THR A 188 11.33 -12.41 -7.31
CA THR A 188 11.21 -10.96 -7.22
C THR A 188 12.40 -10.32 -7.95
N ALA A 189 12.17 -9.19 -8.58
CA ALA A 189 13.18 -8.45 -9.32
C ALA A 189 13.02 -6.96 -9.07
N ARG A 190 14.16 -6.25 -9.00
CA ARG A 190 14.21 -4.79 -8.96
C ARG A 190 15.31 -4.34 -9.90
N PHE A 191 14.98 -3.38 -10.75
CA PHE A 191 15.95 -2.74 -11.62
C PHE A 191 16.69 -1.64 -10.87
N PHE A 192 17.99 -1.55 -11.08
CA PHE A 192 18.84 -0.47 -10.60
C PHE A 192 19.47 0.25 -11.78
N ASN A 193 19.39 1.58 -11.80
CA ASN A 193 20.05 2.41 -12.82
C ASN A 193 21.58 2.26 -12.82
N ASN A 194 22.15 1.79 -11.71
CA ASN A 194 23.58 1.56 -11.57
C ASN A 194 23.84 0.50 -10.49
N LEU A 195 24.53 -0.59 -10.85
CA LEU A 195 24.92 -1.67 -9.94
C LEU A 195 26.30 -1.47 -9.29
N ASP A 196 26.99 -0.35 -9.53
CA ASP A 196 28.23 -0.02 -8.84
C ASP A 196 27.95 0.36 -7.37
N ILE A 197 28.22 -0.60 -6.49
CA ILE A 197 28.03 -0.52 -5.03
C ILE A 197 28.84 0.58 -4.34
N ARG A 198 29.84 1.18 -5.01
CA ARG A 198 30.58 2.35 -4.48
C ARG A 198 29.77 3.63 -4.61
N SER A 199 28.95 3.71 -5.66
CA SER A 199 28.14 4.88 -5.99
C SER A 199 26.66 4.72 -5.63
N ASN A 200 26.13 3.50 -5.67
CA ASN A 200 24.73 3.21 -5.37
C ASN A 200 24.61 2.53 -3.99
N LYS A 201 24.17 3.32 -3.00
CA LYS A 201 23.93 2.84 -1.63
C LYS A 201 22.56 2.19 -1.44
N GLU A 202 21.68 2.24 -2.44
CA GLU A 202 20.35 1.60 -2.38
C GLU A 202 20.42 0.09 -2.59
N ILE A 203 21.54 -0.43 -3.10
CA ILE A 203 21.70 -1.86 -3.35
C ILE A 203 21.81 -2.57 -1.98
N PRO A 204 20.86 -3.44 -1.63
CA PRO A 204 20.87 -4.09 -0.33
C PRO A 204 22.11 -4.98 -0.18
N ARG A 205 22.77 -4.89 0.97
CA ARG A 205 23.98 -5.68 1.23
C ARG A 205 23.73 -7.19 1.20
N TRP A 206 22.53 -7.63 1.59
CA TRP A 206 22.13 -9.04 1.48
C TRP A 206 22.14 -9.55 0.03
N LEU A 207 21.80 -8.70 -0.95
CA LEU A 207 21.82 -9.06 -2.37
C LEU A 207 23.27 -9.29 -2.83
N ILE A 208 24.17 -8.37 -2.45
CA ILE A 208 25.59 -8.46 -2.74
C ILE A 208 26.20 -9.72 -2.13
N ARG A 209 25.91 -9.99 -0.84
CA ARG A 209 26.40 -11.20 -0.16
C ARG A 209 25.89 -12.47 -0.81
N ASN A 210 24.59 -12.55 -1.11
CA ASN A 210 24.02 -13.73 -1.76
C ASN A 210 24.64 -13.99 -3.12
N TYR A 211 24.82 -12.94 -3.93
CA TYR A 211 25.48 -13.07 -5.23
C TYR A 211 26.93 -13.56 -5.07
N LYS A 212 27.71 -12.91 -4.21
CA LYS A 212 29.12 -13.28 -3.94
C LYS A 212 29.26 -14.73 -3.46
N ASN A 213 28.37 -15.18 -2.56
CA ASN A 213 28.36 -16.55 -2.07
C ASN A 213 28.15 -17.58 -3.19
N ALA A 214 27.35 -17.25 -4.20
CA ALA A 214 27.11 -18.11 -5.35
C ALA A 214 28.15 -17.93 -6.50
N HIS A 215 28.91 -16.83 -6.51
CA HIS A 215 29.78 -16.44 -7.64
C HIS A 215 31.19 -16.05 -7.19
N LYS A 216 31.88 -16.97 -6.50
CA LYS A 216 33.31 -16.88 -6.15
C LYS A 216 33.74 -15.59 -5.40
N GLY A 217 32.82 -14.96 -4.68
CA GLY A 217 33.12 -13.77 -3.87
C GLY A 217 33.11 -12.44 -4.64
N GLU A 218 32.83 -12.45 -5.95
CA GLU A 218 32.95 -11.27 -6.80
C GLU A 218 31.61 -10.56 -7.01
N TRP A 219 31.65 -9.24 -7.17
CA TRP A 219 30.54 -8.41 -7.65
C TRP A 219 31.05 -7.58 -8.84
N PRO A 220 30.92 -8.08 -10.07
CA PRO A 220 31.53 -7.44 -11.24
C PRO A 220 30.67 -6.32 -11.85
N PHE A 221 29.48 -6.06 -11.32
CA PHE A 221 28.50 -5.17 -11.92
C PHE A 221 28.81 -3.69 -11.64
N LYS A 222 28.74 -2.87 -12.70
CA LYS A 222 28.95 -1.40 -12.65
C LYS A 222 27.98 -0.58 -13.50
N LYS A 223 27.01 -1.24 -14.14
CA LYS A 223 26.05 -0.61 -15.07
C LYS A 223 24.62 -0.85 -14.57
N ALA A 224 23.65 -0.29 -15.27
CA ALA A 224 22.25 -0.58 -15.02
C ALA A 224 21.93 -2.07 -15.22
N GLY A 225 20.98 -2.59 -14.44
CA GLY A 225 20.53 -3.99 -14.50
C GLY A 225 19.53 -4.34 -13.41
#